data_AF-A0A919UEB0-F1
#
_entry.id   AF-A0A919UEB0-F1
#
_cell.length_a   1.000
_cell.length_b   1.000
_cell.length_c   1.000
_cell.angle_alpha   90.00
_cell.angle_beta   90.00
_cell.angle_gamma   90.00
#
_symmetry.space_group_name_H-M   'P 1'
#
loop_
_entity.id
_entity.type
_entity.pdbx_description
1 polymer ?
#
loop_
_entity_poly.entity_id
_entity_poly.type
_entity_poly.pdbx_seq_one_letter_code
_entity_poly.pdbx_strand_id
1 'polypeptide(L)' 'MAGTDGWASTDEQREVSFEDFADELVVLPDTTTDDTDAGWGERSASNDDRLLADRPPHWD' A
#
# COMPACT_ATOMS: atom_id res chain seq x y z
N MET A 1 -33.26 5.09 7.43
CA MET A 1 -31.88 4.63 7.69
C MET A 1 -31.71 3.28 7.02
N ALA A 2 -30.87 3.19 5.97
CA ALA A 2 -30.52 1.91 5.34
C ALA A 2 -29.35 1.30 6.10
N GLY A 3 -29.50 0.05 6.56
CA GLY A 3 -28.46 -0.69 7.30
C GLY A 3 -27.30 -1.05 6.39
N THR A 4 -26.08 -0.88 6.91
CA THR A 4 -24.80 -1.13 6.24
C THR A 4 -24.32 -2.58 6.40
N ASP A 5 -25.22 -3.53 6.64
CA ASP A 5 -24.88 -4.88 7.14
C ASP A 5 -24.81 -5.94 6.02
N GLY A 6 -24.25 -5.60 4.86
CA GLY A 6 -24.26 -6.49 3.68
C GLY A 6 -22.92 -6.73 2.99
N TRP A 7 -21.84 -6.07 3.44
CA TRP A 7 -20.54 -6.09 2.73
C TRP A 7 -19.48 -6.94 3.41
N ALA A 8 -19.67 -7.35 4.67
CA ALA A 8 -18.76 -8.25 5.36
C ALA A 8 -19.03 -9.70 4.91
N SER A 9 -18.30 -10.15 3.91
CA SER A 9 -18.20 -11.56 3.54
C SER A 9 -17.76 -12.40 4.74
N THR A 10 -18.14 -13.68 4.77
CA THR A 10 -17.67 -14.63 5.80
C THR A 10 -16.13 -14.68 5.90
N ASP A 11 -15.43 -14.36 4.82
CA ASP A 11 -13.98 -14.30 4.76
C ASP A 11 -13.39 -13.17 5.63
N GLU A 12 -14.05 -12.01 5.68
CA GLU A 12 -13.61 -10.87 6.51
C GLU A 12 -13.72 -11.13 8.02
N GLN A 13 -14.52 -12.12 8.42
CA GLN A 13 -14.68 -12.55 9.82
C GLN A 13 -13.81 -13.78 10.15
N ARG A 14 -13.04 -14.29 9.19
CA ARG A 14 -12.16 -15.43 9.41
C ARG A 14 -10.96 -14.99 10.22
N GLU A 15 -10.78 -15.62 11.37
CA GLU A 15 -9.58 -15.43 12.18
C GLU A 15 -8.36 -16.03 11.46
N VAL A 16 -7.28 -15.25 11.39
CA VAL A 16 -5.99 -15.67 10.82
C VAL A 16 -4.99 -15.76 11.96
N SER A 17 -4.61 -16.98 12.36
CA SER A 17 -3.56 -17.18 13.37
C SER A 17 -2.19 -17.00 12.74
N PHE A 18 -1.29 -16.31 13.44
CA PHE A 18 0.12 -16.21 13.07
C PHE A 18 0.84 -17.56 13.14
N GLU A 19 0.41 -18.44 14.05
CA GLU A 19 1.03 -19.75 14.30
C GLU A 19 0.89 -20.69 13.09
N ASP A 20 -0.21 -20.57 12.33
CA ASP A 20 -0.49 -21.38 11.15
C ASP A 20 0.50 -21.12 9.99
N PHE A 21 1.15 -19.95 9.97
CA PHE A 21 2.07 -19.53 8.91
C PHE A 21 3.51 -19.32 9.39
N ALA A 22 3.80 -19.59 10.66
CA ALA A 22 5.07 -19.26 11.28
C ALA A 22 6.28 -19.91 10.57
N ASP A 23 6.11 -21.12 10.06
CA ASP A 23 7.17 -21.86 9.35
C ASP A 23 7.37 -21.40 7.89
N GLU A 24 6.38 -20.75 7.27
CA GLU A 24 6.45 -20.20 5.91
C GLU A 24 6.77 -18.69 5.88
N LEU A 25 6.70 -18.01 7.03
CA LEU A 25 6.93 -16.58 7.13
C LEU A 25 8.41 -16.24 6.93
N VAL A 26 8.73 -15.69 5.77
CA VAL A 26 10.04 -15.06 5.53
C VAL A 26 10.00 -13.64 6.08
N VAL A 27 10.73 -13.40 7.17
CA VAL A 27 10.91 -12.05 7.71
C VAL A 27 11.74 -11.24 6.72
N LEU A 28 11.10 -10.26 6.09
CA LEU A 28 11.78 -9.32 5.21
C LEU A 28 12.71 -8.41 6.02
N PRO A 29 13.78 -7.89 5.40
CA PRO A 29 14.61 -6.84 6.00
C PRO A 29 13.78 -5.60 6.37
N ASP A 30 14.32 -4.74 7.25
CA ASP A 30 13.67 -3.50 7.69
C ASP A 30 13.29 -2.55 6.53
N THR A 31 13.93 -2.71 5.37
CA THR A 31 13.59 -2.03 4.13
C THR A 31 13.64 -3.02 2.97
N THR A 32 12.63 -2.98 2.12
CA THR A 32 12.49 -3.84 0.94
C THR A 32 12.66 -3.01 -0.33
N THR A 33 12.93 -3.68 -1.46
CA THR A 33 13.04 -2.97 -2.75
C THR A 33 11.72 -2.31 -3.15
N ASP A 34 10.59 -2.93 -2.79
CA ASP A 34 9.25 -2.40 -3.05
C ASP A 34 8.91 -1.15 -2.21
N ASP A 35 9.63 -0.89 -1.12
CA ASP A 35 9.54 0.37 -0.35
C ASP A 35 10.18 1.56 -1.07
N THR A 36 10.82 1.31 -2.21
CA THR A 36 11.35 2.33 -3.10
C THR A 36 10.53 2.41 -4.36
N ASP A 37 10.54 3.58 -4.99
CA ASP A 37 9.85 3.82 -6.26
C ASP A 37 10.50 3.03 -7.42
N ALA A 38 11.60 2.33 -7.16
CA ALA A 38 12.34 1.52 -8.12
C ALA A 38 11.42 0.48 -8.78
N GLY A 39 11.31 0.57 -10.11
CA GLY A 39 10.40 -0.29 -10.89
C GLY A 39 8.99 0.27 -11.04
N TRP A 40 8.59 1.29 -10.26
CA TRP A 40 7.31 2.00 -10.34
C TRP A 40 7.37 3.28 -11.18
N GLY A 41 8.27 3.34 -12.15
CA GLY A 41 8.47 4.51 -13.00
C GLY A 41 9.48 5.53 -12.45
N GLU A 42 10.29 5.12 -11.47
CA GLU A 42 11.49 5.84 -11.00
C GLU A 42 12.25 6.47 -12.19
N ARG A 43 12.36 7.80 -12.17
CA ARG A 43 13.17 8.53 -13.14
C ARG A 43 14.42 8.99 -12.42
N SER A 44 15.58 8.67 -12.97
CA SER A 44 16.90 9.07 -12.44
C SER A 44 17.13 10.59 -12.36
N ALA A 45 16.17 11.41 -12.79
CA ALA A 45 16.21 12.87 -12.74
C ALA A 45 15.02 13.40 -11.94
N SER A 46 15.24 14.46 -11.16
CA SER A 46 14.21 15.14 -10.35
C SER A 46 12.95 15.42 -11.18
N ASN A 47 11.80 14.99 -10.65
CA ASN A 47 10.48 15.20 -11.25
C ASN A 47 9.80 16.47 -10.69
N ASP A 48 10.50 17.19 -9.80
CA ASP A 48 9.97 18.29 -9.01
C ASP A 48 9.45 19.43 -9.90
N ASP A 49 10.18 19.79 -10.96
CA ASP A 49 9.76 20.85 -11.89
C ASP A 49 8.42 20.54 -12.58
N ARG A 50 8.19 19.29 -12.97
CA ARG A 50 6.91 18.86 -13.55
C ARG A 50 5.82 18.84 -12.49
N LEU A 51 6.10 18.32 -11.30
CA LEU A 51 5.12 18.23 -10.21
C LEU A 51 4.69 19.60 -9.70
N LEU A 52 5.60 20.57 -9.68
CA LEU A 52 5.31 21.97 -9.39
C LEU A 52 4.48 22.63 -10.49
N ALA A 53 4.76 22.33 -11.76
CA ALA A 53 3.98 22.85 -12.89
C ALA A 53 2.55 22.28 -12.95
N ASP A 54 2.39 20.99 -12.60
CA ASP A 54 1.11 20.27 -12.60
C ASP A 54 0.35 20.38 -11.26
N ARG A 55 0.80 21.26 -10.34
CA ARG A 55 0.22 21.40 -9.00
C ARG A 55 -1.29 21.71 -9.07
N PRO A 56 -2.15 20.95 -8.35
CA PRO A 56 -3.56 21.26 -8.23
C PRO A 56 -3.81 22.61 -7.55
N PRO A 57 -4.96 23.27 -7.83
CA PRO A 57 -5.28 24.58 -7.27
C PRO A 57 -5.38 24.63 -5.74
N HIS A 58 -5.57 23.47 -5.08
CA HIS A 58 -5.80 23.36 -3.63
C HIS A 58 -4.54 23.04 -2.82
N TRP A 59 -3.36 22.99 -3.44
CA TRP A 59 -2.08 22.64 -2.80
C TRP A 59 -1.36 23.84 -2.11
N ASP A 60 -2.10 24.82 -1.61
CA ASP A 60 -1.57 25.89 -0.74
C ASP A 60 -1.78 25.58 0.75
#